data_AF-A0A3A8JXS9-F1
#
_entry.id   AF-A0A3A8JXS9-F1
#
_cell.length_a   1.000
_cell.length_b   1.000
_cell.length_c   1.000
_cell.angle_alpha   90.00
_cell.angle_beta   90.00
_cell.angle_gamma   90.00
#
_symmetry.space_group_name_H-M   'P 1'
#
loop_
_entity.id
_entity.type
_entity.pdbx_description
1 polymer ?
#
loop_
_entity_poly.entity_id
_entity_poly.type
_entity_poly.pdbx_seq_one_letter_code
_entity_poly.pdbx_strand_id
1 'polypeptide(L)'
;MGIRDELKKQALGLSGKAMEKLLGDEKRALAVANAIGRVQRGKQALDRGQDEVMKALNFAPKSDFKAVGKQLAGLKRRLRELDEKLEALSEGSS
;
A
#
# COMPACT_ATOMS: atom_id res chain seq x y z
N MET A 1 15.27 -5.54 26.31
CA MET A 1 14.53 -4.32 25.96
C MET A 1 15.55 -3.24 25.66
N GLY A 2 15.71 -2.86 24.39
CA GLY A 2 16.86 -2.06 23.94
C GLY A 2 16.54 -0.57 23.81
N ILE A 3 17.58 0.27 23.88
CA ILE A 3 17.51 1.74 23.69
C ILE A 3 16.77 2.13 22.39
N ARG A 4 16.86 1.28 21.35
CA ARG A 4 16.13 1.45 20.08
C ARG A 4 14.61 1.39 20.23
N ASP A 5 14.11 0.51 21.09
CA ASP A 5 12.67 0.35 21.33
C ASP A 5 12.15 1.51 22.18
N GLU A 6 12.95 1.99 23.13
CA GLU A 6 12.67 3.19 23.94
C GLU A 6 12.59 4.45 23.06
N LEU A 7 13.56 4.65 22.16
CA LEU A 7 13.59 5.78 21.22
C LEU A 7 12.42 5.74 20.24
N LYS A 8 12.08 4.56 19.71
CA LYS A 8 10.89 4.40 18.86
C LYS A 8 9.61 4.73 19.63
N LYS A 9 9.49 4.26 20.87
CA LYS A 9 8.32 4.51 21.72
C LYS A 9 8.18 6.00 22.06
N GLN A 10 9.29 6.68 22.35
CA GLN A 10 9.30 8.12 22.58
C GLN A 10 8.98 8.92 21.30
N ALA A 11 9.57 8.55 20.16
CA ALA A 11 9.28 9.20 18.88
C ALA A 11 7.81 9.01 18.45
N LEU A 12 7.28 7.79 18.59
CA LEU A 12 5.87 7.49 18.35
C LEU A 12 4.96 8.24 19.32
N GLY A 13 5.30 8.30 20.61
CA GLY A 13 4.55 9.04 21.62
C GLY A 13 4.53 10.55 21.39
N LEU A 14 5.64 11.14 20.97
CA LEU A 14 5.74 12.56 20.57
C LEU A 14 4.93 12.85 19.31
N SER A 15 5.01 11.97 18.29
CA SER A 15 4.21 12.11 17.07
C SER A 15 2.71 11.95 17.33
N GLY A 16 2.33 11.05 18.24
CA GLY A 16 0.94 10.81 18.63
C GLY A 16 0.33 12.00 19.35
N LYS A 17 1.00 12.55 20.37
CA LYS A 17 0.53 13.74 21.09
C LYS A 17 0.51 14.99 20.21
N ALA A 18 1.45 15.13 19.29
CA ALA A 18 1.45 16.24 18.33
C ALA A 18 0.29 16.11 17.32
N MET A 19 0.01 14.90 16.84
CA MET A 19 -1.13 14.63 15.97
C MET A 19 -2.45 14.85 16.70
N GLU A 20 -2.57 14.40 17.96
CA GLU A 20 -3.74 14.59 18.82
C GLU A 20 -4.02 16.08 19.10
N LYS A 21 -2.98 16.88 19.35
CA LYS A 21 -3.10 18.34 19.51
C LYS A 21 -3.40 19.08 18.20
N LEU A 22 -2.94 18.56 17.05
CA LEU A 22 -3.27 19.08 15.72
C LEU A 22 -4.70 18.73 15.29
N LEU A 23 -5.20 17.56 15.70
CA LEU A 23 -6.54 17.07 15.38
C LEU A 23 -7.60 17.54 16.40
N GLY A 24 -7.20 17.95 17.60
CA GLY A 24 -8.10 18.49 18.63
C GLY A 24 -8.69 19.87 18.32
N ASP A 25 -8.22 20.55 17.27
CA ASP A 25 -8.85 21.74 16.69
C ASP A 25 -9.43 21.32 15.33
N GLU A 26 -10.74 21.03 15.29
CA GLU A 26 -11.43 20.49 14.10
C GLU A 26 -11.16 21.33 12.84
N LYS A 27 -11.00 22.65 12.97
CA LYS A 27 -10.71 23.54 11.83
C LYS A 27 -9.29 23.33 11.28
N ARG A 28 -8.30 23.12 12.16
CA ARG A 28 -6.92 22.81 11.75
C ARG A 28 -6.80 21.39 11.21
N ALA A 29 -7.48 20.44 11.81
CA ALA A 29 -7.58 19.06 11.33
C ALA A 29 -8.12 19.01 9.89
N LEU A 30 -9.23 19.73 9.63
CA LEU A 30 -9.82 19.85 8.29
C LEU A 30 -8.88 20.54 7.30
N ALA A 31 -8.18 21.60 7.69
CA ALA A 31 -7.23 22.28 6.82
C ALA A 31 -6.06 21.36 6.41
N VAL A 32 -5.51 20.61 7.36
CA VAL A 32 -4.43 19.64 7.11
C VAL A 32 -4.92 18.48 6.25
N ALA A 33 -6.09 17.91 6.55
CA ALA A 33 -6.69 16.86 5.75
C ALA A 33 -6.94 17.31 4.30
N ASN A 34 -7.43 18.54 4.11
CA ASN A 34 -7.63 19.12 2.78
C ASN A 34 -6.30 19.35 2.04
N ALA A 35 -5.26 19.82 2.73
CA ALA A 35 -3.94 20.01 2.13
C ALA A 35 -3.31 18.67 1.71
N ILE A 36 -3.36 17.66 2.60
CA ILE A 36 -2.89 16.30 2.31
C ILE A 36 -3.68 15.72 1.13
N GLY A 37 -5.01 15.88 1.12
CA GLY A 37 -5.87 15.41 0.05
C GLY A 37 -5.54 16.07 -1.29
N ARG A 38 -5.25 17.37 -1.32
CA ARG A 38 -4.82 18.07 -2.55
C ARG A 38 -3.47 17.56 -3.04
N VAL A 39 -2.48 17.41 -2.17
CA VAL A 39 -1.17 16.87 -2.52
C VAL A 39 -1.29 15.43 -3.04
N GLN A 40 -2.10 14.60 -2.39
CA GLN A 40 -2.32 13.22 -2.81
C GLN A 40 -3.00 13.14 -4.19
N ARG A 41 -4.00 13.98 -4.46
CA ARG A 41 -4.64 14.07 -5.79
C ARG A 41 -3.67 14.58 -6.85
N GLY A 42 -2.86 15.59 -6.52
CA GLY A 42 -1.83 16.14 -7.42
C GLY A 42 -0.78 15.08 -7.78
N LYS A 43 -0.30 14.33 -6.80
CA LYS A 43 0.61 13.20 -7.02
C LYS A 43 -0.03 12.14 -7.91
N GLN A 44 -1.29 11.76 -7.64
CA GLN A 44 -2.00 10.78 -8.47
C GLN A 44 -2.17 11.24 -9.92
N ALA A 45 -2.46 12.53 -10.15
CA ALA A 45 -2.57 13.08 -11.49
C ALA A 45 -1.21 13.07 -12.22
N LEU A 46 -0.13 13.43 -11.52
CA LEU A 46 1.23 13.38 -12.07
C LEU A 46 1.66 11.95 -12.41
N ASP A 47 1.44 11.00 -11.50
CA ASP A 47 1.76 9.59 -11.70
C ASP A 47 1.01 9.02 -12.93
N ARG A 48 -0.27 9.39 -13.11
CA ARG A 48 -1.06 9.01 -14.31
C ARG A 48 -0.49 9.62 -15.59
N GLY A 49 -0.17 10.92 -15.57
CA GLY A 49 0.42 11.58 -16.72
C GLY A 49 1.77 10.97 -17.13
N GLN A 50 2.60 10.61 -16.15
CA GLN A 50 3.85 9.89 -16.40
C GLN A 50 3.59 8.53 -17.05
N ASP A 51 2.65 7.74 -16.53
CA ASP A 51 2.29 6.44 -17.10
C ASP A 51 1.76 6.57 -18.53
N GLU A 52 0.94 7.58 -18.81
CA GLU A 52 0.41 7.87 -20.15
C GLU A 52 1.51 8.26 -21.14
N VAL A 53 2.45 9.13 -20.73
CA VAL A 53 3.61 9.50 -21.56
C VAL A 53 4.49 8.29 -21.83
N MET A 54 4.76 7.46 -20.83
CA MET A 54 5.55 6.23 -21.00
C MET A 54 4.89 5.28 -22.00
N LYS A 55 3.57 5.09 -21.89
CA LYS A 55 2.80 4.26 -22.84
C LYS A 55 2.82 4.83 -24.25
N ALA A 56 2.66 6.16 -24.40
CA ALA A 56 2.72 6.83 -25.70
C ALA A 56 4.11 6.69 -26.37
N LEU A 57 5.17 6.59 -25.56
CA LEU A 57 6.54 6.34 -26.01
C LEU A 57 6.87 4.83 -26.14
N ASN A 58 5.88 3.95 -26.04
CA ASN A 58 6.03 2.48 -26.06
C ASN A 58 6.95 1.92 -24.96
N PHE A 59 7.11 2.63 -23.85
CA PHE A 59 7.78 2.11 -22.66
C PHE A 59 6.78 1.47 -21.70
N ALA A 60 7.24 0.46 -20.95
CA ALA A 60 6.45 -0.17 -19.90
C ALA A 60 6.49 0.67 -18.61
N PRO A 61 5.38 1.26 -18.14
CA PRO A 61 5.33 1.98 -16.89
C PRO A 61 5.33 1.05 -15.68
N LYS A 62 5.66 1.62 -14.51
CA LYS A 62 5.69 0.92 -13.23
C LYS A 62 4.33 0.30 -12.85
N SER A 63 3.23 0.92 -13.27
CA SER A 63 1.87 0.41 -13.05
C SER A 63 1.63 -0.94 -13.73
N ASP A 64 2.19 -1.16 -14.92
CA ASP A 64 2.03 -2.41 -15.65
C ASP A 64 2.79 -3.55 -14.96
N PHE A 65 4.01 -3.31 -14.48
CA PHE A 65 4.74 -4.27 -13.63
C PHE A 65 3.97 -4.62 -12.36
N LYS A 66 3.33 -3.63 -11.72
CA LYS A 66 2.50 -3.84 -10.53
C LYS A 66 1.26 -4.67 -10.84
N ALA A 67 0.64 -4.48 -12.01
CA ALA A 67 -0.51 -5.26 -12.46
C ALA A 67 -0.13 -6.73 -12.69
N VAL A 68 0.98 -6.98 -13.40
CA VAL A 68 1.52 -8.34 -13.61
C VAL A 68 1.85 -9.01 -12.28
N GLY A 69 2.49 -8.29 -11.34
CA GLY A 69 2.79 -8.82 -10.01
C GLY A 69 1.54 -9.25 -9.23
N LYS A 70 0.43 -8.51 -9.33
CA LYS A 70 -0.86 -8.91 -8.73
C LYS A 70 -1.45 -10.15 -9.37
N GLN A 71 -1.41 -10.24 -10.71
CA GLN A 71 -1.90 -11.42 -11.42
C GLN A 71 -1.08 -12.66 -11.05
N LEU A 72 0.23 -12.54 -10.97
CA LEU A 72 1.13 -13.61 -10.56
C LEU A 72 0.86 -14.07 -9.11
N ALA A 73 0.65 -13.12 -8.19
CA ALA A 73 0.28 -13.45 -6.81
C ALA A 73 -1.08 -14.19 -6.74
N GLY A 74 -2.05 -13.76 -7.55
CA GLY A 74 -3.35 -14.46 -7.67
C GLY A 74 -3.20 -15.87 -8.23
N LEU A 75 -2.36 -16.05 -9.26
CA LEU A 75 -2.08 -17.34 -9.85
C LEU A 75 -1.41 -18.28 -8.83
N LYS A 76 -0.41 -17.81 -8.09
CA LYS A 76 0.24 -18.58 -7.02
C LYS A 76 -0.76 -19.07 -5.98
N ARG A 77 -1.74 -18.24 -5.60
CA ARG A 77 -2.79 -18.64 -4.65
C ARG A 77 -3.67 -19.76 -5.22
N ARG A 78 -4.10 -19.64 -6.47
CA ARG A 78 -4.91 -20.66 -7.15
C ARG A 78 -4.16 -21.99 -7.31
N LEU A 79 -2.86 -21.93 -7.63
CA LEU A 79 -2.03 -23.12 -7.70
C LEU A 79 -1.98 -23.84 -6.35
N ARG A 80 -1.79 -23.09 -5.25
CA ARG A 80 -1.83 -23.65 -3.90
C ARG A 80 -3.18 -24.28 -3.56
N GLU A 81 -4.28 -23.61 -3.88
CA GLU A 81 -5.64 -24.13 -3.66
C GLU A 81 -5.90 -25.42 -4.48
N LEU A 82 -5.29 -25.56 -5.66
CA LEU A 82 -5.39 -26.78 -6.48
C LEU A 82 -4.52 -27.90 -5.92
N ASP A 83 -3.33 -27.58 -5.45
CA ASP A 83 -2.41 -28.52 -4.81
C ASP A 83 -3.04 -29.15 -3.57
N GLU A 84 -3.61 -28.31 -2.68
CA GLU A 84 -4.33 -28.74 -1.47
C GLU A 84 -5.54 -29.64 -1.82
N LYS A 85 -6.25 -29.35 -2.92
CA LYS A 85 -7.36 -30.20 -3.39
C LYS A 85 -6.88 -31.53 -3.96
N LEU A 86 -5.74 -31.53 -4.65
CA LEU A 86 -5.15 -32.74 -5.22
C LEU A 86 -4.69 -33.68 -4.10
N GLU A 87 -4.03 -33.15 -3.08
CA GLU A 87 -3.63 -33.89 -1.87
C GLU A 87 -4.86 -34.51 -1.20
N ALA A 88 -5.92 -33.74 -0.95
CA ALA A 88 -7.15 -34.25 -0.34
C ALA A 88 -7.82 -35.37 -1.15
N LEU A 89 -7.78 -35.29 -2.49
CA LEU A 89 -8.31 -36.35 -3.36
C LEU A 89 -7.41 -37.60 -3.36
N SER A 90 -6.09 -37.42 -3.27
CA SER A 90 -5.13 -38.52 -3.18
C SER A 90 -5.26 -39.29 -1.86
N GLU A 91 -5.47 -38.58 -0.75
CA GLU A 91 -5.66 -39.19 0.58
C GLU A 91 -7.02 -39.88 0.72
N GLY A 92 -8.07 -39.38 0.06
CA GLY A 92 -9.40 -40.00 0.04
C GLY A 92 -9.55 -41.19 -0.93
N SER A 93 -8.51 -41.51 -1.71
CA SER A 93 -8.50 -42.62 -2.68
C SER A 93 -7.71 -43.85 -2.20
N SER A 94 -7.29 -43.87 -0.92
CA SER A 94 -6.65 -45.00 -0.23
C SER A 94 -7.56 -45.55 0.87
#